data_AF-A0A519RRE1-F1
#
_entry.id   AF-A0A519RRE1-F1
#
_cell.length_a   1.000
_cell.length_b   1.000
_cell.length_c   1.000
_cell.angle_alpha   90.00
_cell.angle_beta   90.00
_cell.angle_gamma   90.00
#
_symmetry.space_group_name_H-M   'P 1'
#
loop_
_entity.id
_entity.type
_entity.pdbx_description
1 polymer ?
#
loop_
_entity_poly.entity_id
_entity_poly.type
_entity_poly.pdbx_seq_one_letter_code
_entity_poly.pdbx_strand_id
1 'polypeptide(L)'
;MDSTTALAADAQLIRAIQSGDERALSQLYRLHWPMVSHFVLQNSGSEDDARDVYQEGVMVFYEKVREGSLELSCQIKTYLYAVCRRLWLKRLTTKSRLHGVRLLDDDDYGPYLNTGAEDDLHEAEERDRRFATMSEALTHLGEP
;
A
#
# COMPACT_ATOMS: atom_id res chain seq x y z
N MET A 1 -8.42 -9.14 -20.41
CA MET A 1 -8.34 -9.95 -19.18
C MET A 1 -9.28 -9.28 -18.19
N ASP A 2 -10.32 -9.97 -17.76
CA ASP A 2 -11.40 -9.37 -16.97
C ASP A 2 -10.92 -9.06 -15.54
N SER A 3 -11.26 -7.88 -15.00
CA SER A 3 -10.78 -7.40 -13.70
C SER A 3 -11.18 -8.35 -12.56
N THR A 4 -12.31 -9.04 -12.70
CA THR A 4 -12.80 -10.05 -11.76
C THR A 4 -11.88 -11.28 -11.67
N THR A 5 -11.31 -11.75 -12.79
CA THR A 5 -10.39 -12.90 -12.80
C THR A 5 -9.07 -12.56 -12.10
N ALA A 6 -8.61 -11.32 -12.26
CA ALA A 6 -7.37 -10.86 -11.65
C ALA A 6 -7.50 -10.72 -10.12
N LEU A 7 -8.63 -10.23 -9.60
CA LEU A 7 -8.90 -10.19 -8.16
C LEU A 7 -8.94 -11.60 -7.54
N ALA A 8 -9.49 -12.59 -8.25
CA ALA A 8 -9.49 -13.97 -7.77
C ALA A 8 -8.09 -14.59 -7.69
N ALA A 9 -7.23 -14.29 -8.67
CA ALA A 9 -5.83 -14.72 -8.68
C ALA A 9 -5.03 -14.05 -7.54
N ASP A 10 -5.25 -12.76 -7.33
CA ASP A 10 -4.63 -12.00 -6.23
C ASP A 10 -5.03 -12.57 -4.86
N ALA A 11 -6.32 -12.90 -4.66
CA ALA A 11 -6.80 -13.54 -3.44
C ALA A 11 -6.13 -14.91 -3.20
N GLN A 12 -5.86 -15.69 -4.27
CA GLN A 12 -5.13 -16.94 -4.15
C GLN A 12 -3.67 -16.70 -3.76
N LEU A 13 -3.02 -15.70 -4.36
CA LEU A 13 -1.64 -15.33 -4.05
C LEU A 13 -1.49 -14.89 -2.59
N ILE A 14 -2.42 -14.08 -2.08
CA ILE A 14 -2.48 -13.64 -0.68
C ILE A 14 -2.60 -14.84 0.26
N ARG A 15 -3.54 -15.77 0.00
CA ARG A 15 -3.70 -16.98 0.81
C ARG A 15 -2.43 -17.83 0.84
N ALA A 16 -1.74 -17.97 -0.29
CA ALA A 16 -0.49 -18.72 -0.36
C ALA A 16 0.63 -18.05 0.46
N ILE A 17 0.78 -16.73 0.37
CA ILE A 17 1.73 -15.97 1.20
C ILE A 17 1.36 -16.11 2.69
N GLN A 18 0.07 -16.05 3.01
CA GLN A 18 -0.43 -16.28 4.37
C GLN A 18 -0.23 -17.72 4.84
N SER A 19 -0.12 -18.72 3.98
CA SER A 19 0.29 -20.07 4.41
C SER A 19 1.80 -20.23 4.58
N GLY A 20 2.59 -19.18 4.30
CA GLY A 20 4.06 -19.23 4.34
C GLY A 20 4.69 -19.78 3.05
N ASP A 21 3.97 -19.74 1.92
CA ASP A 21 4.54 -20.19 0.64
C ASP A 21 5.54 -19.17 0.10
N GLU A 22 6.83 -19.50 0.23
CA GLU A 22 7.94 -18.69 -0.27
C GLU A 22 7.91 -18.49 -1.80
N ARG A 23 7.31 -19.42 -2.55
CA ARG A 23 7.19 -19.32 -4.01
C ARG A 23 6.18 -18.25 -4.38
N ALA A 24 5.09 -18.15 -3.62
CA ALA A 24 4.08 -17.10 -3.79
C ALA A 24 4.69 -15.71 -3.51
N LEU A 25 5.47 -15.58 -2.44
CA LEU A 25 6.19 -14.33 -2.14
C LEU A 25 7.20 -13.99 -3.25
N SER A 26 7.98 -14.97 -3.71
CA SER A 26 8.92 -14.79 -4.82
C SER A 26 8.21 -14.38 -6.13
N GLN A 27 7.02 -14.93 -6.39
CA GLN A 27 6.21 -14.56 -7.53
C GLN A 27 5.72 -13.10 -7.43
N LEU A 28 5.22 -12.69 -6.26
CA LEU A 28 4.82 -11.32 -5.98
C LEU A 28 5.96 -10.33 -6.25
N TYR A 29 7.15 -10.63 -5.74
CA TYR A 29 8.37 -9.84 -5.95
C TYR A 29 8.67 -9.64 -7.43
N ARG A 30 8.69 -10.71 -8.22
CA ARG A 30 9.03 -10.61 -9.66
C ARG A 30 7.95 -9.90 -10.46
N LEU A 31 6.68 -10.11 -10.12
CA LEU A 31 5.55 -9.60 -10.90
C LEU A 31 5.42 -8.08 -10.81
N HIS A 32 5.69 -7.49 -9.64
CA HIS A 32 5.41 -6.08 -9.39
C HIS A 32 6.66 -5.19 -9.38
N TRP A 33 7.87 -5.77 -9.26
CA TRP A 33 9.13 -5.02 -9.31
C TRP A 33 9.23 -4.04 -10.50
N PRO A 34 8.99 -4.45 -11.76
CA PRO A 34 9.27 -3.58 -12.92
C PRO A 34 8.49 -2.26 -12.89
N MET A 35 7.28 -2.27 -12.32
CA MET A 35 6.44 -1.09 -12.27
C MET A 35 6.91 -0.10 -11.19
N VAL A 36 7.32 -0.59 -10.02
CA VAL A 36 7.86 0.27 -8.95
C VAL A 36 9.24 0.80 -9.33
N SER A 37 10.11 -0.05 -9.89
CA SER A 37 11.44 0.37 -10.31
C SER A 37 11.37 1.43 -11.41
N HIS A 38 10.49 1.25 -12.40
CA HIS A 38 10.26 2.25 -13.43
C HIS A 38 9.79 3.58 -12.83
N PHE A 39 8.81 3.55 -11.93
CA PHE A 39 8.32 4.75 -11.27
C PHE A 39 9.42 5.52 -10.54
N VAL A 40 10.21 4.86 -9.68
CA VAL A 40 11.26 5.53 -8.90
C VAL A 40 12.33 6.13 -9.81
N LEU A 41 12.77 5.39 -10.83
CA LEU A 41 13.76 5.87 -11.81
C LEU A 41 13.28 7.09 -12.60
N GLN A 42 11.99 7.14 -12.95
CA GLN A 42 11.40 8.30 -13.63
C GLN A 42 11.17 9.51 -12.70
N ASN A 43 11.31 9.33 -11.38
CA ASN A 43 11.02 10.36 -10.38
C ASN A 43 12.26 10.68 -9.53
N SER A 44 13.39 10.95 -10.18
CA SER A 44 14.64 11.40 -9.54
C SER A 44 15.25 10.39 -8.55
N GLY A 45 14.95 9.09 -8.72
CA GLY A 45 15.50 8.01 -7.90
C GLY A 45 16.54 7.18 -8.65
N SER A 46 17.38 6.49 -7.88
CA SER A 46 18.31 5.49 -8.40
C SER A 46 17.71 4.07 -8.37
N GLU A 47 18.41 3.11 -8.96
CA GLU A 47 18.01 1.70 -8.86
C GLU A 47 18.10 1.17 -7.41
N ASP A 48 19.06 1.68 -6.62
CA ASP A 48 19.16 1.34 -5.20
C ASP A 48 18.01 1.95 -4.39
N ASP A 49 17.65 3.22 -4.65
CA ASP A 49 16.45 3.81 -4.06
C ASP A 49 15.19 2.99 -4.41
N ALA A 50 15.09 2.50 -5.65
CA ALA A 50 13.99 1.67 -6.09
C ALA A 50 13.94 0.32 -5.35
N ARG A 51 15.09 -0.34 -5.17
CA ARG A 51 15.21 -1.56 -4.38
C ARG A 51 14.71 -1.34 -2.96
N ASP A 52 15.19 -0.27 -2.31
CA ASP A 52 14.83 0.05 -0.94
C ASP A 52 13.34 0.34 -0.78
N VAL A 53 12.78 1.17 -1.65
CA VAL A 53 11.34 1.50 -1.62
C VAL A 53 10.49 0.26 -1.86
N TYR A 54 10.88 -0.59 -2.82
CA TYR A 54 10.12 -1.78 -3.12
C TYR A 54 10.17 -2.81 -1.99
N GLN A 55 11.34 -3.03 -1.40
CA GLN A 55 11.49 -3.91 -0.23
C GLN A 55 10.61 -3.43 0.93
N GLU A 56 10.66 -2.13 1.25
CA GLU A 56 9.83 -1.56 2.31
C GLU A 56 8.33 -1.72 2.00
N GLY A 57 7.89 -1.42 0.77
CA GLY A 57 6.50 -1.59 0.37
C GLY A 57 6.01 -3.05 0.40
N VAL A 58 6.86 -4.00 -0.01
CA VAL A 58 6.53 -5.43 0.07
C VAL A 58 6.51 -5.92 1.52
N MET A 59 7.38 -5.41 2.40
CA MET A 59 7.35 -5.75 3.83
C MET A 59 6.04 -5.30 4.48
N VAL A 60 5.59 -4.06 4.21
CA VAL A 60 4.28 -3.56 4.70
C VAL A 60 3.13 -4.43 4.23
N PHE A 61 3.15 -4.82 2.94
CA PHE A 61 2.15 -5.74 2.39
C PHE A 61 2.20 -7.11 3.09
N TYR A 62 3.39 -7.68 3.24
CA TYR A 62 3.60 -8.99 3.84
C TYR A 62 3.14 -9.03 5.30
N GLU A 63 3.45 -8.01 6.10
CA GLU A 63 3.00 -7.89 7.49
C GLU A 63 1.48 -7.91 7.59
N LYS A 64 0.77 -7.09 6.79
CA LYS A 64 -0.70 -7.08 6.75
C LYS A 64 -1.30 -8.42 6.31
N VAL A 65 -0.70 -9.08 5.33
CA VAL A 65 -1.12 -10.45 4.93
C VAL A 65 -0.93 -11.42 6.09
N ARG A 66 0.20 -11.33 6.80
CA ARG A 66 0.58 -12.25 7.88
C ARG A 66 -0.32 -12.12 9.09
N GLU A 67 -0.71 -10.89 9.43
CA GLU A 67 -1.68 -10.56 10.47
C GLU A 67 -3.13 -10.96 10.09
N GLY A 68 -3.39 -11.19 8.80
CA GLY A 68 -4.75 -11.44 8.30
C GLY A 68 -5.63 -10.20 8.30
N SER A 69 -5.04 -9.00 8.48
CA SER A 69 -5.72 -7.71 8.48
C SER A 69 -5.85 -7.09 7.08
N LEU A 70 -5.33 -7.78 6.05
CA LEU A 70 -5.39 -7.30 4.67
C LEU A 70 -6.74 -7.61 4.01
N GLU A 71 -7.64 -6.64 4.01
CA GLU A 71 -8.83 -6.63 3.16
C GLU A 71 -8.58 -5.75 1.92
N LEU A 72 -8.27 -6.38 0.79
CA LEU A 72 -8.09 -5.64 -0.46
C LEU A 72 -9.43 -5.46 -1.19
N SER A 73 -9.82 -4.21 -1.40
CA SER A 73 -10.86 -3.80 -2.37
C SER A 73 -10.29 -3.66 -3.79
N CYS A 74 -8.97 -3.66 -3.94
CA CYS A 74 -8.26 -3.45 -5.21
C CYS A 74 -7.28 -4.59 -5.52
N GLN A 75 -6.65 -4.54 -6.70
CA GLN A 75 -5.61 -5.50 -7.08
C GLN A 75 -4.34 -5.27 -6.26
N ILE A 76 -3.57 -6.33 -5.99
CA ILE A 76 -2.24 -6.26 -5.32
C ILE A 76 -1.33 -5.27 -6.03
N LYS A 77 -1.39 -5.27 -7.37
CA LYS A 77 -0.68 -4.34 -8.24
C LYS A 77 -0.91 -2.88 -7.86
N THR A 78 -2.18 -2.51 -7.66
CA THR A 78 -2.59 -1.14 -7.32
C THR A 78 -2.12 -0.76 -5.91
N TYR A 79 -2.34 -1.67 -4.95
CA TYR A 79 -1.93 -1.48 -3.57
C TYR A 79 -0.42 -1.24 -3.45
N LEU A 80 0.41 -2.13 -4.02
CA LEU A 80 1.87 -2.01 -3.95
C LEU A 80 2.36 -0.73 -4.62
N TYR A 81 1.75 -0.31 -5.72
CA TYR A 81 2.10 0.95 -6.38
C TYR A 81 1.85 2.16 -5.47
N ALA A 82 0.66 2.24 -4.86
CA ALA A 82 0.28 3.34 -3.97
C ALA A 82 1.23 3.44 -2.78
N VAL A 83 1.49 2.32 -2.09
CA VAL A 83 2.42 2.26 -0.96
C VAL A 83 3.83 2.71 -1.37
N CYS A 84 4.40 2.11 -2.42
CA CYS A 84 5.76 2.46 -2.87
C CYS A 84 5.85 3.91 -3.33
N ARG A 85 4.84 4.42 -4.02
CA ARG A 85 4.76 5.82 -4.46
C ARG A 85 4.78 6.77 -3.27
N ARG A 86 3.95 6.52 -2.26
CA ARG A 86 3.91 7.33 -1.03
C ARG A 86 5.26 7.33 -0.30
N LEU A 87 5.88 6.16 -0.16
CA LEU A 87 7.21 6.03 0.44
C LEU A 87 8.26 6.87 -0.30
N TRP A 88 8.27 6.79 -1.64
CA TRP A 88 9.23 7.55 -2.45
C TRP A 88 9.02 9.06 -2.38
N LEU A 89 7.77 9.52 -2.51
CA LEU A 89 7.45 10.95 -2.42
C LEU A 89 7.85 11.54 -1.07
N LYS A 90 7.57 10.82 0.03
CA LYS A 90 8.02 11.22 1.37
C LYS A 90 9.54 11.37 1.47
N ARG A 91 10.30 10.47 0.84
CA ARG A 91 11.77 10.55 0.76
C ARG A 91 12.23 11.77 -0.05
N LEU A 92 11.57 12.08 -1.17
CA LEU A 92 11.86 13.27 -1.98
C LEU A 92 11.62 14.56 -1.20
N THR A 93 10.49 14.69 -0.51
CA THR A 93 10.19 15.85 0.35
C THR A 93 11.26 16.03 1.42
N THR A 94 11.70 14.93 2.04
CA THR A 94 12.75 14.96 3.07
C THR A 94 14.12 15.38 2.49
N LYS A 95 14.54 14.77 1.36
CA LYS A 95 15.79 15.14 0.66
C LYS A 95 15.77 16.62 0.24
N SER A 96 14.64 17.13 -0.23
CA SER A 96 14.49 18.51 -0.65
C SER A 96 14.62 19.49 0.52
N ARG A 97 13.93 19.23 1.64
CA ARG A 97 14.01 20.06 2.85
C ARG A 97 15.44 20.15 3.38
N LEU A 98 16.20 19.05 3.33
CA LEU A 98 17.61 19.01 3.72
C LEU A 98 18.50 19.88 2.82
N HIS A 99 18.15 20.01 1.54
CA HIS A 99 18.87 20.85 0.57
C HIS A 99 18.37 22.30 0.50
N GLY A 100 17.51 22.73 1.43
CA GLY A 100 17.00 24.11 1.47
C GLY A 100 16.02 24.45 0.33
N VAL A 101 15.62 23.47 -0.47
CA VAL A 101 14.60 23.62 -1.50
C VAL A 101 13.26 23.24 -0.87
N ARG A 102 12.32 24.20 -0.78
CA ARG A 102 10.94 23.89 -0.40
C ARG A 102 10.24 23.26 -1.59
N LEU A 103 10.41 21.96 -1.78
CA LEU A 103 9.41 21.20 -2.52
C LEU A 103 8.16 21.11 -1.64
N LEU A 104 7.03 21.23 -2.31
CA LEU A 104 5.71 21.56 -1.78
C LEU A 104 5.35 20.66 -0.58
N ASP A 105 4.65 21.23 0.41
CA ASP A 105 4.29 20.54 1.66
C ASP A 105 3.43 19.29 1.40
N ASP A 106 3.37 18.33 2.34
CA ASP A 106 2.59 17.09 2.21
C ASP A 106 1.12 17.32 1.77
N ASP A 107 0.55 18.49 2.08
CA ASP A 107 -0.80 18.91 1.66
C ASP A 107 -0.93 19.13 0.14
N ASP A 108 0.15 19.46 -0.56
CA ASP A 108 0.14 19.82 -1.99
C ASP A 108 0.17 18.57 -2.91
N TYR A 109 0.59 17.43 -2.37
CA TYR A 109 0.46 16.13 -3.04
C TYR A 109 -0.87 15.42 -2.73
N GLY A 110 -1.63 15.89 -1.71
CA GLY A 110 -2.99 15.43 -1.38
C GLY A 110 -3.91 15.27 -2.60
N PRO A 111 -3.93 16.20 -3.57
CA PRO A 111 -4.77 16.08 -4.77
C PRO A 111 -4.26 15.05 -5.79
N TYR A 112 -2.95 14.80 -5.85
CA TYR A 112 -2.33 13.80 -6.74
C TYR A 112 -2.20 12.41 -6.10
N LEU A 113 -2.44 12.29 -4.79
CA LEU A 113 -2.61 11.04 -4.05
C LEU A 113 -3.96 10.38 -4.37
N ASN A 114 -4.93 11.16 -4.87
CA ASN A 114 -6.22 10.68 -5.35
C ASN A 114 -6.16 9.98 -6.73
N THR A 115 -5.31 8.96 -6.87
CA THR A 115 -5.70 7.81 -7.68
C THR A 115 -6.68 7.06 -6.81
N GLY A 116 -7.98 7.15 -7.09
CA GLY A 116 -9.12 6.74 -6.22
C GLY A 116 -9.03 5.41 -5.44
N ALA A 117 -8.02 4.57 -5.69
CA ALA A 117 -7.63 3.47 -4.82
C ALA A 117 -7.13 3.90 -3.41
N GLU A 118 -6.54 5.09 -3.23
CA GLU A 118 -6.21 5.59 -1.88
C GLU A 118 -7.46 6.11 -1.17
N ASP A 119 -8.37 6.79 -1.88
CA ASP A 119 -9.67 7.18 -1.34
C ASP A 119 -10.49 5.94 -0.93
N ASP A 120 -10.55 4.91 -1.78
CA ASP A 120 -11.22 3.64 -1.46
C ASP A 120 -10.62 2.95 -0.22
N LEU A 121 -9.29 2.98 -0.06
CA LEU A 121 -8.61 2.39 1.08
C LEU A 121 -8.78 3.22 2.36
N HIS A 122 -8.72 4.55 2.25
CA HIS A 122 -8.86 5.45 3.38
C HIS A 122 -10.33 5.50 3.85
N GLU A 123 -11.29 5.48 2.93
CA GLU A 123 -12.72 5.33 3.23
C GLU A 123 -13.01 3.96 3.88
N ALA A 124 -12.39 2.88 3.41
CA ALA A 124 -12.51 1.57 4.04
C ALA A 124 -11.93 1.57 5.47
N GLU A 125 -10.74 2.13 5.67
CA GLU A 125 -10.09 2.24 6.98
C GLU A 125 -10.87 3.16 7.94
N GLU A 126 -11.50 4.24 7.45
CA GLU A 126 -12.38 5.09 8.26
C GLU A 126 -13.70 4.40 8.60
N ARG A 127 -14.28 3.65 7.65
CA ARG A 127 -15.50 2.87 7.89
C ARG A 127 -15.26 1.82 8.96
N ASP A 128 -14.15 1.09 8.89
CA ASP A 128 -13.79 0.07 9.88
C ASP A 128 -13.53 0.69 11.25
N ARG A 129 -12.85 1.85 11.32
CA ARG A 129 -12.70 2.60 12.58
C ARG A 129 -14.03 3.03 13.18
N ARG A 130 -14.95 3.56 12.36
CA ARG A 130 -16.29 3.95 12.81
C ARG A 130 -17.09 2.76 13.34
N PHE A 131 -17.05 1.63 12.64
CA PHE A 131 -17.71 0.41 13.11
C PHE A 131 -17.10 -0.09 14.42
N ALA A 132 -15.78 -0.06 14.58
CA ALA A 132 -15.11 -0.42 15.83
C ALA A 132 -15.57 0.46 17.00
N THR A 133 -15.57 1.79 16.83
CA THR A 133 -16.04 2.73 17.87
C THR A 133 -17.53 2.56 18.19
N MET A 134 -18.38 2.33 17.18
CA MET A 134 -19.81 2.08 17.41
C MET A 134 -20.04 0.75 18.15
N SER A 135 -19.31 -0.30 17.78
CA SER A 135 -19.36 -1.60 18.47
C SER A 135 -18.92 -1.51 19.92
N GLU A 136 -17.85 -0.75 20.20
CA GLU A 136 -17.35 -0.52 21.55
C GLU A 136 -18.38 0.24 22.42
N ALA A 137 -18.97 1.31 21.88
CA ALA A 137 -20.01 2.08 22.58
C ALA A 137 -21.29 1.27 22.86
N LEU A 138 -21.69 0.39 21.92
CA LEU A 138 -22.85 -0.51 22.10
C LEU A 138 -22.59 -1.57 23.16
N THR A 139 -21.34 -2.02 23.34
CA THR A 139 -20.96 -2.99 24.37
C THR A 139 -21.07 -2.36 25.76
N HIS A 140 -20.71 -1.07 25.90
CA HIS A 140 -20.84 -0.32 27.15
C HIS A 140 -22.27 0.10 27.51
N LEU A 141 -23.21 0.09 26.56
CA LEU A 141 -24.64 0.34 26.78
C LEU A 141 -25.43 -0.93 27.15
N GLY A 142 -24.79 -2.11 27.08
CA GLY A 142 -25.41 -3.42 27.27
C GLY A 142 -25.09 -4.13 28.60
N GLU A 143 -24.31 -3.51 29.49
CA GLU A 143 -24.09 -4.04 30.85
C GLU A 143 -24.97 -3.26 31.86
N PRO A 144 -25.69 -3.96 32.78
CA PRO A 144 -26.90 -3.49 33.46
C PRO A 144 -26.70 -2.39 34.51
#